data_AF-A0A2E4LJV1-F1
#
_entry.id   AF-A0A2E4LJV1-F1
#
_cell.length_a   1.000
_cell.length_b   1.000
_cell.length_c   1.000
_cell.angle_alpha   90.00
_cell.angle_beta   90.00
_cell.angle_gamma   90.00
#
_symmetry.space_group_name_H-M   'P 1'
#
loop_
_entity.id
_entity.type
_entity.pdbx_description
1 polymer ?
#
loop_
_entity_poly.entity_id
_entity_poly.type
_entity_poly.pdbx_seq_one_letter_code
_entity_poly.pdbx_strand_id
1 'polypeptide(L)'
;MSIWFIAIGCLAVGIVIGTAFTRQLGSQAARVKELEEKIERMIESHEEYRENVSQHFDVTSVLINQMTGKYKEVYEHLASGAQDLCSTEVAEKLLPIQSDAVFEKETTSNEPVQIDAPKDYATKSDPGQAGALSENFGLQRTKINTKLK
;
A
#
# COMPACT_ATOMS: atom_id res chain seq x y z
N MET A 1 -2.71 71.95 -23.59
CA MET A 1 -3.34 71.71 -22.27
C MET A 1 -4.03 70.35 -22.17
N SER A 2 -4.61 69.78 -23.22
CA SER A 2 -5.28 68.46 -23.19
C SER A 2 -4.35 67.25 -22.99
N ILE A 3 -3.09 67.33 -23.41
CA ILE A 3 -2.14 66.19 -23.36
C ILE A 3 -1.86 65.70 -21.93
N TRP A 4 -1.92 66.61 -20.94
CA TRP A 4 -1.68 66.29 -19.54
C TRP A 4 -2.82 65.47 -18.93
N PHE A 5 -4.07 65.76 -19.32
CA PHE A 5 -5.23 64.99 -18.89
C PHE A 5 -5.23 63.57 -19.47
N ILE A 6 -4.79 63.41 -20.72
CA ILE A 6 -4.63 62.08 -21.34
C ILE A 6 -3.57 61.26 -20.60
N ALA A 7 -2.45 61.89 -20.23
CA ALA A 7 -1.36 61.23 -19.52
C ALA A 7 -1.79 60.77 -18.12
N ILE A 8 -2.47 61.64 -17.37
CA ILE A 8 -3.01 61.30 -16.05
C ILE A 8 -4.06 60.18 -16.14
N GLY A 9 -4.92 60.21 -17.17
CA GLY A 9 -5.95 59.20 -17.38
C GLY A 9 -5.36 57.82 -17.68
N CYS A 10 -4.38 57.75 -18.59
CA CYS A 10 -3.68 56.50 -18.89
C CYS A 10 -2.96 55.92 -17.66
N LEU A 11 -2.31 56.77 -16.86
CA LEU A 11 -1.61 56.34 -15.65
C LEU A 11 -2.59 55.78 -14.61
N ALA A 12 -3.73 56.44 -14.40
CA ALA A 12 -4.77 55.96 -13.49
C ALA A 12 -5.32 54.59 -13.93
N VAL A 13 -5.63 54.43 -15.22
CA VAL A 13 -6.12 53.16 -15.77
C VAL A 13 -5.06 52.06 -15.68
N GLY A 14 -3.80 52.38 -15.97
CA GLY A 14 -2.68 51.45 -15.84
C GLY A 14 -2.47 50.94 -14.41
N ILE A 15 -2.61 51.81 -13.40
CA ILE A 15 -2.52 51.41 -11.98
C ILE A 15 -3.67 50.50 -11.59
N VAL A 16 -4.90 50.80 -12.02
CA VAL A 16 -6.07 49.96 -11.73
C VAL A 16 -5.91 48.57 -12.34
N ILE A 17 -5.50 48.50 -13.61
CA ILE A 17 -5.29 47.21 -14.29
C ILE A 17 -4.10 46.48 -13.67
N GLY A 18 -2.98 47.15 -13.42
CA GLY A 18 -1.79 46.56 -12.84
C GLY A 18 -2.05 45.96 -11.45
N THR A 19 -2.75 46.69 -10.58
CA THR A 19 -3.10 46.19 -9.24
C THR A 19 -4.08 45.02 -9.30
N ALA A 20 -5.07 45.05 -10.20
CA ALA A 20 -6.00 43.93 -10.41
C ALA A 20 -5.27 42.66 -10.89
N PHE A 21 -4.39 42.78 -11.90
CA PHE A 21 -3.58 41.66 -12.38
C PHE A 21 -2.67 41.09 -11.29
N THR A 22 -1.99 41.95 -10.52
CA THR A 22 -1.07 41.52 -9.46
C THR A 22 -1.79 40.73 -8.37
N ARG A 23 -3.00 41.16 -7.99
CA ARG A 23 -3.85 40.43 -7.01
C ARG A 23 -4.29 39.07 -7.53
N GLN A 24 -4.62 38.99 -8.82
CA GLN A 24 -5.05 37.74 -9.44
C GLN A 24 -3.89 36.72 -9.53
N LEU A 25 -2.68 37.17 -9.86
CA LEU A 25 -1.49 36.30 -9.90
C LEU A 25 -1.07 35.84 -8.50
N GLY A 26 -1.11 36.72 -7.50
CA GLY A 26 -0.77 36.36 -6.11
C GLY A 26 -1.70 35.29 -5.51
N SER A 27 -2.99 35.36 -5.85
CA SER A 27 -3.99 34.34 -5.45
C SER A 27 -3.68 32.96 -6.05
N GLN A 28 -3.22 32.91 -7.31
CA GLN A 28 -2.84 31.63 -7.93
C GLN A 28 -1.61 31.00 -7.29
N ALA A 29 -0.59 31.80 -6.96
CA ALA A 29 0.60 31.30 -6.27
C ALA A 29 0.27 30.74 -4.87
N ALA A 30 -0.63 31.41 -4.13
CA ALA A 30 -1.12 30.91 -2.85
C ALA A 30 -1.86 29.58 -2.99
N ARG A 31 -2.69 29.44 -4.03
CA ARG A 31 -3.42 28.20 -4.31
C ARG A 31 -2.49 27.04 -4.68
N VAL A 32 -1.44 27.29 -5.46
CA VAL A 32 -0.44 26.26 -5.79
C VAL A 32 0.27 25.77 -4.54
N LYS A 33 0.68 26.69 -3.65
CA LYS A 33 1.30 26.33 -2.37
C LYS A 33 0.37 25.51 -1.47
N GLU A 34 -0.91 25.89 -1.38
CA GLU A 34 -1.90 25.13 -0.62
C GLU A 34 -2.08 23.70 -1.17
N LEU A 35 -2.05 23.54 -2.49
CA LEU A 35 -2.12 22.22 -3.14
C LEU A 35 -0.87 21.39 -2.86
N GLU A 36 0.31 21.99 -2.91
CA GLU A 36 1.58 21.34 -2.59
C GLU A 36 1.57 20.84 -1.14
N GLU A 37 1.18 21.68 -0.19
CA GLU A 37 1.03 21.28 1.22
C GLU A 37 -0.03 20.17 1.42
N LYS A 38 -1.09 20.13 0.59
CA LYS A 38 -2.08 19.03 0.64
C LYS A 38 -1.50 17.71 0.14
N ILE A 39 -0.68 17.75 -0.91
CA ILE A 39 -0.01 16.56 -1.43
C ILE A 39 0.99 16.05 -0.40
N GLU A 40 1.80 16.93 0.17
CA GLU A 40 2.78 16.58 1.20
C GLU A 40 2.11 15.92 2.41
N ARG A 41 1.04 16.53 2.96
CA ARG A 41 0.26 15.94 4.05
C ARG A 41 -0.34 14.57 3.71
N MET A 42 -0.81 14.38 2.47
CA MET A 42 -1.35 13.07 2.07
C MET A 42 -0.23 12.02 1.98
N ILE A 43 0.92 12.37 1.42
CA ILE A 43 2.07 11.46 1.35
C ILE A 43 2.54 11.07 2.76
N GLU A 44 2.66 12.04 3.65
CA GLU A 44 3.03 11.82 5.06
C GLU A 44 2.04 10.87 5.75
N SER A 45 0.73 11.10 5.60
CA SER A 45 -0.29 10.21 6.18
C SER A 45 -0.27 8.79 5.59
N HIS A 46 0.09 8.66 4.31
CA HIS A 46 0.25 7.36 3.67
C HIS A 46 1.48 6.62 4.17
N GLU A 47 2.58 7.34 4.41
CA GLU A 47 3.80 6.78 4.98
C GLU A 47 3.56 6.31 6.42
N GLU A 48 2.92 7.14 7.25
CA GLU A 48 2.55 6.80 8.63
C GLU A 48 1.64 5.56 8.68
N TYR A 49 0.63 5.49 7.80
CA TYR A 49 -0.22 4.30 7.71
C TYR A 49 0.58 3.05 7.33
N ARG A 50 1.49 3.14 6.35
CA ARG A 50 2.32 2.01 5.93
C ARG A 50 3.25 1.56 7.05
N GLU A 51 3.84 2.48 7.80
CA GLU A 51 4.70 2.18 8.95
C GLU A 51 3.90 1.47 10.05
N ASN A 52 2.73 1.99 10.42
CA ASN A 52 1.87 1.40 11.45
C ASN A 52 1.43 -0.02 11.08
N VAL A 53 1.03 -0.24 9.82
CA VAL A 53 0.69 -1.58 9.33
C VAL A 53 1.90 -2.52 9.39
N SER A 54 3.08 -2.05 8.96
CA SER A 54 4.30 -2.84 9.01
C SER A 54 4.64 -3.25 10.45
N GLN A 55 4.55 -2.31 11.40
CA GLN A 55 4.79 -2.56 12.81
C GLN A 55 3.79 -3.57 13.39
N HIS A 56 2.51 -3.47 13.01
CA HIS A 56 1.49 -4.43 13.46
C HIS A 56 1.77 -5.85 12.99
N PHE A 57 2.19 -6.02 11.73
CA PHE A 57 2.53 -7.34 11.19
C PHE A 57 3.83 -7.90 11.77
N ASP A 58 4.81 -7.04 12.07
CA ASP A 58 6.05 -7.46 12.75
C ASP A 58 5.72 -8.03 14.14
N VAL A 59 4.98 -7.29 14.97
CA VAL A 59 4.52 -7.76 16.29
C VAL A 59 3.68 -9.02 16.18
N THR A 60 2.77 -9.08 15.21
CA THR A 60 1.89 -10.24 15.01
C THR A 60 2.70 -11.48 14.61
N SER A 61 3.74 -11.33 13.79
CA SER A 61 4.59 -12.46 13.37
C SER A 61 5.31 -13.10 14.56
N VAL A 62 5.81 -12.27 15.49
CA VAL A 62 6.43 -12.73 16.73
C VAL A 62 5.41 -13.45 17.60
N LEU A 63 4.19 -12.91 17.73
CA LEU A 63 3.15 -13.50 18.56
C LEU A 63 2.65 -14.85 18.02
N ILE A 64 2.51 -14.97 16.69
CA ILE A 64 2.17 -16.23 16.03
C ILE A 64 3.26 -17.27 16.27
N ASN A 65 4.53 -16.89 16.15
CA ASN A 65 5.64 -17.81 16.41
C ASN A 65 5.62 -18.34 17.85
N GLN A 66 5.38 -17.46 18.83
CA GLN A 66 5.22 -17.85 20.23
C GLN A 66 4.03 -18.80 20.43
N MET A 67 2.90 -18.53 19.77
CA MET A 67 1.72 -19.40 19.81
C MET A 67 2.03 -20.78 19.22
N THR A 68 2.73 -20.85 18.09
CA THR A 68 3.17 -22.11 17.47
C THR A 68 4.10 -22.89 18.41
N GLY A 69 5.02 -22.21 19.09
CA GLY A 69 5.86 -22.83 20.11
C GLY A 69 5.03 -23.44 21.25
N LYS A 70 4.06 -22.69 21.77
CA LYS A 70 3.15 -23.17 22.82
C LYS A 70 2.26 -24.33 22.36
N TYR A 71 1.78 -24.29 21.13
CA TYR A 71 1.04 -25.40 20.53
C TYR A 71 1.89 -26.68 20.47
N LYS A 72 3.18 -26.56 20.09
CA LYS A 72 4.12 -27.68 20.09
C LYS A 72 4.34 -28.25 21.50
N GLU A 73 4.55 -27.40 22.50
CA GLU A 73 4.70 -27.81 23.90
C GLU A 73 3.48 -28.62 24.38
N VAL A 74 2.26 -28.20 24.03
CA VAL A 74 1.03 -28.94 24.36
C VAL A 74 1.03 -30.32 23.71
N TYR A 75 1.42 -30.41 22.43
CA TYR A 75 1.53 -31.69 21.74
C TYR A 75 2.57 -32.63 22.37
N GLU A 76 3.75 -32.11 22.73
CA GLU A 76 4.78 -32.88 23.43
C GLU A 76 4.26 -33.39 24.77
N HIS A 77 3.53 -32.57 25.51
CA HIS A 77 2.94 -32.97 26.79
C HIS A 77 1.87 -34.05 26.63
N LEU A 78 1.00 -33.94 25.61
CA LEU A 78 0.02 -34.96 25.28
C LEU A 78 0.70 -36.28 24.86
N ALA A 79 1.78 -36.19 24.08
CA ALA A 79 2.54 -37.34 23.65
C ALA A 79 3.22 -38.07 24.82
N SER A 80 3.80 -37.32 25.76
CA SER A 80 4.37 -37.89 26.99
C SER A 80 3.27 -38.51 27.86
N GLY A 81 2.16 -37.80 28.07
CA GLY A 81 1.04 -38.30 28.87
C GLY A 81 0.41 -39.57 28.26
N ALA A 82 0.29 -39.65 26.94
CA ALA A 82 -0.19 -40.86 26.26
C ALA A 82 0.75 -42.05 26.48
N GLN A 83 2.07 -41.84 26.42
CA GLN A 83 3.05 -42.91 26.70
C GLN A 83 3.00 -43.39 28.16
N ASP A 84 2.81 -42.47 29.11
CA ASP A 84 2.81 -42.79 30.55
C ASP A 84 1.49 -43.43 31.01
N LEU A 85 0.36 -43.03 30.43
CA LEU A 85 -0.99 -43.38 30.92
C LEU A 85 -1.71 -44.42 30.04
N CYS A 86 -1.30 -44.62 28.78
CA CYS A 86 -1.94 -45.56 27.86
C CYS A 86 -1.08 -46.81 27.64
N SER A 87 -1.72 -47.96 27.47
CA SER A 87 -1.07 -49.17 26.97
C SER A 87 -0.47 -48.92 25.58
N THR A 88 0.68 -49.52 25.29
CA THR A 88 1.54 -49.22 24.12
C THR A 88 0.77 -49.21 22.78
N GLU A 89 -0.25 -50.06 22.60
CA GLU A 89 -1.10 -50.08 21.40
C GLU A 89 -2.00 -48.84 21.21
N VAL A 90 -2.44 -48.20 22.31
CA VAL A 90 -3.31 -47.01 22.27
C VAL A 90 -2.47 -45.74 22.13
N ALA A 91 -1.28 -45.71 22.75
CA ALA A 91 -0.32 -44.62 22.61
C ALA A 91 0.14 -44.46 21.15
N GLU A 92 0.43 -45.55 20.43
CA GLU A 92 0.80 -45.47 19.00
C GLU A 92 -0.34 -44.96 18.10
N LYS A 93 -1.61 -45.26 18.43
CA LYS A 93 -2.77 -44.75 17.68
C LYS A 93 -3.14 -43.30 18.01
N LEU A 94 -2.82 -42.83 19.22
CA LEU A 94 -3.00 -41.43 19.66
C LEU A 94 -1.82 -40.53 19.32
N LEU A 95 -0.70 -41.12 18.90
CA LEU A 95 0.43 -40.45 18.27
C LEU A 95 0.44 -40.61 16.74
N PRO A 96 -0.66 -40.35 16.01
CA PRO A 96 -0.51 -40.17 14.59
C PRO A 96 0.30 -38.88 14.41
N ILE A 97 1.23 -38.88 13.46
CA ILE A 97 2.25 -37.85 13.21
C ILE A 97 3.55 -38.11 14.00
N GLN A 98 4.15 -39.29 13.81
CA GLN A 98 5.61 -39.31 13.70
C GLN A 98 5.99 -38.38 12.55
N SER A 99 6.47 -37.19 12.94
CA SER A 99 7.59 -36.45 12.36
C SER A 99 7.57 -35.97 10.90
N ASP A 100 6.79 -36.53 9.98
CA ASP A 100 6.95 -36.17 8.57
C ASP A 100 5.83 -35.24 8.07
N ALA A 101 6.26 -34.08 7.57
CA ALA A 101 5.59 -33.23 6.57
C ALA A 101 4.77 -32.00 6.99
N VAL A 102 4.65 -31.60 8.26
CA VAL A 102 3.94 -30.32 8.59
C VAL A 102 4.79 -29.26 9.28
N PHE A 103 5.86 -29.65 9.98
CA PHE A 103 6.66 -28.73 10.79
C PHE A 103 8.15 -29.01 10.73
N GLU A 104 8.64 -29.46 9.58
CA GLU A 104 10.08 -29.64 9.39
C GLU A 104 10.77 -28.28 9.43
N LYS A 105 11.54 -28.11 10.50
CA LYS A 105 12.51 -27.05 10.71
C LYS A 105 13.41 -26.99 9.47
N GLU A 106 13.27 -25.95 8.65
CA GLU A 106 14.21 -25.67 7.55
C GLU A 106 15.60 -25.33 8.13
N THR A 107 16.33 -26.37 8.49
CA THR A 107 17.78 -26.36 8.53
C THR A 107 18.27 -26.47 7.10
N THR A 108 18.65 -25.32 6.54
CA THR A 108 19.70 -25.13 5.52
C THR A 108 20.04 -26.39 4.73
N SER A 109 19.25 -26.70 3.71
CA SER A 109 19.60 -27.64 2.66
C SER A 109 19.53 -26.88 1.34
N ASN A 110 20.68 -26.76 0.67
CA ASN A 110 20.86 -26.12 -0.63
C ASN A 110 20.12 -26.88 -1.72
N GLU A 111 18.79 -26.76 -1.78
CA GLU A 111 17.99 -27.05 -2.98
C GLU A 111 16.96 -25.93 -3.11
N PRO A 112 16.85 -25.26 -4.26
CA PRO A 112 15.91 -24.15 -4.43
C PRO A 112 14.49 -24.71 -4.49
N VAL A 113 13.86 -24.89 -3.33
CA VAL A 113 12.40 -25.01 -3.24
C VAL A 113 11.86 -23.69 -3.79
N GLN A 114 11.35 -23.73 -5.02
CA GLN A 114 10.60 -22.62 -5.61
C GLN A 114 9.32 -22.47 -4.79
N ILE A 115 9.38 -21.65 -3.75
CA ILE A 115 8.19 -21.12 -3.08
C ILE A 115 7.55 -20.19 -4.10
N ASP A 116 6.64 -20.74 -4.91
CA ASP A 116 5.81 -19.95 -5.82
C ASP A 116 5.05 -18.94 -4.95
N ALA A 117 5.30 -17.65 -5.19
CA ALA A 117 4.56 -16.58 -4.54
C ALA A 117 3.05 -16.82 -4.74
N PRO A 118 2.21 -16.48 -3.74
CA PRO A 118 0.76 -16.61 -3.88
C PRO A 118 0.31 -15.99 -5.19
N LYS A 119 -0.33 -16.79 -6.05
CA LYS A 119 -0.77 -16.39 -7.41
C LYS A 119 -1.89 -15.35 -7.39
N ASP A 120 -2.23 -14.82 -6.21
CA ASP A 120 -3.30 -13.89 -5.92
C ASP A 120 -2.92 -12.41 -6.17
N TYR A 121 -1.65 -12.12 -6.45
CA TYR A 121 -1.26 -10.79 -6.94
C TYR A 121 -1.53 -10.73 -8.44
N ALA A 122 -2.56 -9.98 -8.83
CA ALA A 122 -2.97 -9.79 -10.22
C ALA A 122 -1.83 -9.21 -11.08
N THR A 123 -1.04 -10.09 -11.70
CA THR A 123 -0.01 -9.70 -12.66
C THR A 123 -0.68 -9.20 -13.93
N LYS A 124 -0.22 -8.07 -14.47
CA LYS A 124 -0.65 -7.61 -15.80
C LYS A 124 -0.16 -8.61 -16.84
N SER A 125 -1.05 -9.20 -17.62
CA SER A 125 -0.68 -10.14 -18.69
C SER A 125 0.03 -9.44 -19.84
N ASP A 126 -0.26 -8.15 -20.07
CA ASP A 126 0.34 -7.32 -21.12
C ASP A 126 0.77 -5.94 -20.60
N PRO A 127 1.88 -5.35 -21.10
CA PRO A 127 2.36 -4.02 -20.69
C PRO A 127 1.36 -2.87 -20.92
N GLY A 128 0.42 -3.05 -21.85
CA GLY A 128 -0.63 -2.08 -22.17
C GLY A 128 -1.96 -2.31 -21.45
N GLN A 129 -2.09 -3.39 -20.67
CA GLN A 129 -3.33 -3.71 -19.98
C GLN A 129 -3.49 -2.83 -18.73
N ALA A 130 -4.63 -2.15 -18.66
CA ALA A 130 -5.08 -1.44 -17.48
C ALA A 130 -5.15 -2.46 -16.32
N GLY A 131 -4.35 -2.24 -15.26
CA GLY A 131 -4.39 -3.09 -14.08
C GLY A 131 -5.70 -2.92 -13.31
N ALA A 132 -6.07 -3.87 -12.45
CA ALA A 132 -7.30 -3.81 -11.66
C ALA A 132 -7.41 -2.55 -10.77
N LEU A 133 -6.27 -1.90 -10.46
CA LEU A 133 -6.18 -0.64 -9.71
C LEU A 133 -5.94 0.59 -10.58
N SER A 134 -5.92 0.45 -11.90
CA SER A 134 -5.71 1.60 -12.79
C SER A 134 -7.02 2.36 -13.01
N GLU A 135 -6.94 3.69 -13.03
CA GLU A 135 -8.09 4.60 -13.14
C GLU A 135 -8.91 4.40 -14.42
N ASN A 136 -8.33 3.76 -15.43
CA ASN A 136 -8.94 3.45 -16.71
C ASN A 136 -9.44 1.99 -16.82
N PHE A 137 -9.44 1.21 -15.73
CA PHE A 137 -9.97 -0.15 -15.72
C PHE A 137 -11.48 -0.14 -15.97
N GLY A 138 -11.94 -0.83 -17.03
CA GLY A 138 -13.35 -0.87 -17.42
C GLY A 138 -13.86 0.35 -18.20
N LEU A 139 -13.02 1.35 -18.49
CA LEU A 139 -13.44 2.55 -19.25
C LEU A 139 -13.12 2.40 -20.75
N GLN A 140 -14.15 2.31 -21.60
CA GLN A 140 -13.99 2.37 -23.05
C GLN A 140 -13.73 3.82 -23.49
N ARG A 141 -12.52 4.11 -23.99
CA ARG A 141 -12.23 5.42 -24.62
C ARG A 141 -13.05 5.56 -25.91
N THR A 142 -14.20 6.20 -25.83
CA THR A 142 -14.89 6.74 -27.01
C THR A 142 -13.98 7.79 -27.65
N LYS A 143 -13.48 7.47 -28.86
CA LYS A 143 -12.79 8.45 -29.70
C LYS A 143 -13.81 9.50 -30.13
N ILE A 144 -13.88 10.61 -29.42
CA ILE A 144 -14.67 11.76 -29.83
C ILE A 144 -14.03 12.29 -31.12
N ASN A 145 -14.65 11.97 -32.25
CA ASN A 145 -14.19 12.39 -33.56
C ASN A 145 -14.63 13.85 -33.74
N THR A 146 -13.80 14.78 -33.26
CA THR A 146 -14.00 16.20 -33.45
C THR A 146 -13.72 16.51 -34.93
N LYS A 147 -14.74 16.35 -35.78
CA LYS A 147 -14.79 17.04 -37.07
C LYS A 147 -14.96 18.53 -36.77
N LEU A 148 -13.84 19.23 -36.72
CA LEU A 148 -13.78 20.67 -36.91
C LEU A 148 -14.39 20.98 -38.28
N LYS A 149 -15.48 21.75 -38.27
CA LYS A 149 -16.09 22.37 -39.45
C LYS A 149 -15.55 23.79 -39.55
#